data_AF-A0A2V6AHX4-F1
#
_entry.id   AF-A0A2V6AHX4-F1
#
_cell.length_a   1.000
_cell.length_b   1.000
_cell.length_c   1.000
_cell.angle_alpha   90.00
_cell.angle_beta   90.00
_cell.angle_gamma   90.00
#
_symmetry.space_group_name_H-M   'P 1'
#
loop_
_entity.id
_entity.type
_entity.pdbx_description
1 polymer ?
#
loop_
_entity_poly.entity_id
_entity_poly.type
_entity_poly.pdbx_seq_one_letter_code
_entity_poly.pdbx_strand_id
1 'polypeptide(L)'
;MNGALQWKLIAGFLLVFVAGGITGAFVGGLYARHHFLGLHRPEQIGAQMKDRLRAELNLTPEQVANISPIIDKTASQLRDIRRDTGQHVRQVIAEAHRQIAANLTDKQRQKLQQSEERHRRGLRQATPQPPPAP
;
A
#
# COMPACT_ATOMS: atom_id res chain seq x y z
N MET A 1 3.81 29.77 42.68
CA MET A 1 4.35 28.44 42.31
C MET A 1 5.70 28.65 41.66
N ASN A 2 6.73 27.90 42.07
CA ASN A 2 8.11 28.14 41.64
C ASN A 2 8.25 27.85 40.14
N GLY A 3 8.64 28.82 39.32
CA GLY A 3 8.78 28.65 37.86
C GLY A 3 9.74 27.51 37.47
N ALA A 4 10.73 27.23 38.32
CA ALA A 4 11.63 26.08 38.18
C ALA A 4 10.91 24.72 38.30
N LEU A 5 9.85 24.62 39.11
CA LEU A 5 9.06 23.40 39.24
C LEU A 5 8.15 23.21 38.02
N GLN A 6 7.55 24.29 37.52
CA GLN A 6 6.70 24.26 36.32
C GLN A 6 7.48 23.86 35.06
N TRP A 7 8.69 24.38 34.87
CA TRP A 7 9.53 24.01 33.72
C TRP A 7 9.96 22.55 33.74
N LYS A 8 10.28 22.01 34.93
CA LYS A 8 10.60 20.57 35.11
C LYS A 8 9.41 19.68 34.78
N LEU A 9 8.19 20.07 35.16
CA LEU A 9 6.98 19.33 34.83
C LEU A 9 6.71 19.35 33.32
N ILE A 10 6.82 20.52 32.67
CA ILE A 10 6.66 20.65 31.22
C ILE A 10 7.68 19.77 30.48
N ALA A 11 8.95 19.81 30.88
CA ALA A 11 10.00 18.98 30.30
C ALA A 11 9.70 17.47 30.47
N GLY A 12 9.19 17.06 31.64
CA GLY A 12 8.77 15.68 31.89
C GLY A 12 7.64 15.22 30.98
N PHE A 13 6.58 16.03 30.84
CA PHE A 13 5.46 15.71 29.94
C PHE A 13 5.89 15.64 28.47
N LEU A 14 6.75 16.56 28.02
CA LEU A 14 7.31 16.55 26.67
C LEU A 14 8.11 15.27 26.40
N LEU A 15 8.89 14.81 27.38
CA LEU A 15 9.68 13.59 27.26
C LEU A 15 8.79 12.35 27.14
N VAL A 16 7.75 12.23 27.97
CA VAL A 16 6.77 11.13 27.88
C VAL A 16 6.03 11.17 26.55
N PHE A 17 5.65 12.35 26.07
CA PHE A 17 4.99 12.51 24.77
C PHE A 17 5.89 12.07 23.60
N VAL A 18 7.16 12.47 23.60
CA VAL A 18 8.13 12.07 22.57
C VAL A 18 8.37 10.55 22.62
N ALA A 19 8.53 9.97 23.81
CA ALA A 19 8.70 8.53 23.96
C ALA A 19 7.46 7.74 23.49
N GLY A 20 6.26 8.23 23.81
CA GLY A 20 5.00 7.68 23.31
C GLY A 20 4.86 7.81 21.79
N GLY A 21 5.25 8.95 21.22
CA GLY A 21 5.23 9.19 19.77
C GLY A 21 6.19 8.25 19.01
N ILE A 22 7.40 8.04 19.52
CA ILE A 22 8.38 7.11 18.94
C ILE A 22 7.84 5.68 19.00
N THR A 23 7.32 5.26 20.15
CA THR A 23 6.78 3.91 20.35
C THR A 23 5.57 3.67 19.46
N GLY A 24 4.64 4.63 19.38
CA GLY A 24 3.47 4.56 18.52
C GLY A 24 3.83 4.55 17.03
N ALA A 25 4.79 5.37 16.61
CA ALA A 25 5.28 5.37 15.22
C ALA A 25 5.99 4.07 14.85
N PHE A 26 6.74 3.47 15.78
CA PHE A 26 7.46 2.22 15.54
C PHE A 26 6.50 1.02 15.46
N VAL A 27 5.63 0.87 16.46
CA VAL A 27 4.64 -0.24 16.51
C VAL A 27 3.58 -0.08 15.42
N GLY A 28 3.00 1.12 15.30
CA GLY A 28 2.01 1.42 14.26
C GLY A 28 2.61 1.34 12.85
N GLY A 29 3.84 1.80 12.65
CA GLY A 29 4.56 1.72 11.38
C GLY A 29 4.86 0.28 10.98
N LEU A 30 5.30 -0.58 11.91
CA LEU A 30 5.53 -2.01 11.65
C LEU A 30 4.23 -2.75 11.35
N TYR A 31 3.16 -2.49 12.11
CA TYR A 31 1.86 -3.15 11.91
C TYR A 31 1.20 -2.73 10.60
N ALA A 32 1.18 -1.43 10.31
CA ALA A 32 0.70 -0.91 9.03
C ALA A 32 1.55 -1.46 7.87
N ARG A 33 2.88 -1.49 8.01
CA ARG A 33 3.77 -2.03 6.98
C ARG A 33 3.54 -3.52 6.74
N HIS A 34 3.33 -4.33 7.78
CA HIS A 34 3.10 -5.76 7.62
C HIS A 34 1.73 -6.08 7.01
N HIS A 35 0.67 -5.37 7.42
CA HIS A 35 -0.68 -5.60 6.92
C HIS A 35 -0.93 -4.97 5.54
N PHE A 36 -0.44 -3.75 5.29
CA PHE A 36 -0.57 -3.10 3.98
C PHE A 36 0.40 -3.64 2.93
N LEU A 37 1.64 -4.01 3.28
CA LEU A 37 2.56 -4.62 2.29
C LEU A 37 2.32 -6.12 2.06
N GLY A 38 1.72 -6.84 3.02
CA GLY A 38 1.42 -8.27 2.90
C GLY A 38 0.39 -8.57 1.80
N LEU A 39 -0.52 -7.65 1.53
CA LEU A 39 -1.57 -7.79 0.50
C LEU A 39 -1.12 -7.45 -0.93
N HIS A 40 0.12 -6.97 -1.13
CA HIS A 40 0.54 -6.33 -2.39
C HIS A 40 1.68 -7.04 -3.14
N ARG A 41 1.80 -8.38 -3.02
CA ARG A 41 2.61 -9.16 -3.97
C ARG A 41 1.68 -9.88 -4.96
N PRO A 42 1.22 -9.22 -6.04
CA PRO A 42 0.32 -9.83 -7.03
C PRO A 42 0.91 -11.09 -7.67
N GLU A 43 2.24 -11.20 -7.70
CA GLU A 43 2.94 -12.38 -8.21
C GLU A 43 2.81 -13.61 -7.29
N GLN A 44 2.51 -13.42 -6.01
CA GLN A 44 2.41 -14.50 -5.02
C GLN A 44 0.98 -14.96 -4.76
N ILE A 45 -0.03 -14.39 -5.42
CA ILE A 45 -1.46 -14.72 -5.18
C ILE A 45 -1.71 -16.23 -5.35
N GLY A 46 -1.16 -16.85 -6.39
CA GLY A 46 -1.31 -18.30 -6.61
C GLY A 46 -0.67 -19.14 -5.52
N ALA A 47 0.56 -18.80 -5.12
CA ALA A 47 1.28 -19.50 -4.06
C ALA A 47 0.56 -19.37 -2.70
N GLN A 48 0.15 -18.16 -2.32
CA GLN A 48 -0.59 -17.92 -1.08
C GLN A 48 -1.93 -18.67 -1.06
N MET A 49 -2.62 -18.75 -2.20
CA MET A 49 -3.89 -19.48 -2.29
C MET A 49 -3.68 -20.99 -2.14
N LYS A 50 -2.62 -21.55 -2.73
CA LYS A 50 -2.22 -22.96 -2.52
C LYS A 50 -1.87 -23.24 -1.07
N ASP A 51 -1.03 -22.40 -0.46
CA ASP A 51 -0.58 -22.57 0.93
C ASP A 51 -1.76 -22.50 1.90
N ARG A 52 -2.67 -21.54 1.68
CA ARG A 52 -3.89 -21.39 2.46
C ARG A 52 -4.80 -22.61 2.33
N LEU A 53 -5.10 -23.06 1.11
CA LEU A 53 -5.95 -24.23 0.88
C LEU A 53 -5.33 -25.51 1.45
N ARG A 54 -4.01 -25.66 1.33
CA ARG A 54 -3.27 -26.78 1.93
C ARG A 54 -3.43 -26.79 3.44
N ALA A 55 -3.27 -25.65 4.10
CA ALA A 55 -3.35 -25.53 5.55
C ALA A 55 -4.79 -25.69 6.08
N GLU A 56 -5.77 -25.05 5.44
CA GLU A 56 -7.17 -25.08 5.88
C GLU A 56 -7.84 -26.44 5.63
N LEU A 57 -7.47 -27.13 4.55
CA LEU A 57 -8.09 -28.40 4.15
C LEU A 57 -7.22 -29.63 4.41
N ASN A 58 -6.01 -29.45 4.98
CA ASN A 58 -5.03 -30.51 5.21
C ASN A 58 -4.73 -31.35 3.96
N LEU A 59 -4.53 -30.69 2.81
CA LEU A 59 -4.35 -31.37 1.53
C LEU A 59 -3.04 -32.14 1.46
N THR A 60 -3.08 -33.34 0.87
CA THR A 60 -1.88 -34.11 0.54
C THR A 60 -1.10 -33.43 -0.60
N PRO A 61 0.20 -33.73 -0.76
CA PRO A 61 1.00 -33.19 -1.87
C PRO A 61 0.40 -33.47 -3.24
N GLU A 62 -0.20 -34.65 -3.42
CA GLU A 62 -0.86 -35.05 -4.67
C GLU A 62 -2.13 -34.22 -4.94
N GLN A 63 -2.95 -33.97 -3.91
CA GLN A 63 -4.13 -33.10 -4.04
C GLN A 63 -3.72 -31.67 -4.39
N VAL A 64 -2.67 -31.14 -3.77
CA VAL A 64 -2.11 -29.82 -4.11
C VAL A 64 -1.62 -29.78 -5.56
N ALA A 65 -0.96 -30.85 -6.04
CA ALA A 65 -0.52 -30.95 -7.43
C ALA A 65 -1.70 -30.93 -8.41
N ASN A 66 -2.79 -31.64 -8.08
CA ASN A 66 -3.99 -31.71 -8.92
C ASN A 66 -4.75 -30.37 -9.00
N ILE A 67 -4.83 -29.61 -7.91
CA ILE A 67 -5.52 -28.30 -7.91
C ILE A 67 -4.63 -27.14 -8.37
N SER A 68 -3.31 -27.34 -8.42
CA SER A 68 -2.35 -26.29 -8.77
C SER A 68 -2.65 -25.61 -10.11
N PRO A 69 -2.93 -26.32 -11.22
CA PRO A 69 -3.27 -25.70 -12.50
C PRO A 69 -4.51 -24.81 -12.44
N ILE A 70 -5.52 -25.19 -11.64
CA ILE A 70 -6.75 -24.42 -11.45
C ILE A 70 -6.44 -23.10 -10.74
N ILE A 71 -5.62 -23.18 -9.68
CA ILE A 71 -5.19 -22.02 -8.90
C ILE A 71 -4.32 -21.09 -9.73
N ASP A 72 -3.37 -21.63 -10.50
CA ASP A 72 -2.45 -20.83 -11.32
C ASP A 72 -3.19 -20.09 -12.44
N LYS A 73 -4.16 -20.76 -13.09
CA LYS A 73 -5.06 -20.13 -14.06
C LYS A 73 -5.86 -19.00 -13.42
N THR A 74 -6.45 -19.25 -12.26
CA THR A 74 -7.23 -18.25 -11.52
C THR A 74 -6.38 -17.05 -11.12
N ALA A 75 -5.16 -17.28 -10.62
CA ALA A 75 -4.22 -16.23 -10.27
C ALA A 75 -3.85 -15.38 -11.49
N SER A 76 -3.70 -16.00 -12.67
CA SER A 76 -3.47 -15.26 -13.92
C SER A 76 -4.65 -14.37 -14.29
N GLN A 77 -5.86 -14.90 -14.28
CA GLN A 77 -7.06 -14.13 -14.60
C GLN A 77 -7.23 -12.94 -13.64
N LEU A 78 -6.96 -13.13 -12.34
CA LEU A 78 -6.99 -12.05 -11.36
C LEU A 78 -5.91 -10.98 -11.63
N ARG A 79 -4.72 -11.36 -12.11
CA ARG A 79 -3.70 -10.39 -12.52
C ARG A 79 -4.15 -9.56 -13.71
N ASP A 80 -4.76 -10.19 -14.71
CA ASP A 80 -5.26 -9.51 -15.90
C ASP A 80 -6.38 -8.53 -15.54
N ILE A 81 -7.36 -8.97 -14.74
CA ILE A 81 -8.44 -8.10 -14.24
C ILE A 81 -7.88 -6.90 -13.47
N ARG A 82 -6.88 -7.11 -12.59
CA ARG A 82 -6.24 -6.02 -11.84
C ARG A 82 -5.52 -5.04 -12.77
N ARG A 83 -4.84 -5.53 -13.80
CA ARG A 83 -4.16 -4.68 -14.80
C ARG A 83 -5.16 -3.81 -15.54
N ASP A 84 -6.23 -4.40 -16.04
CA ASP A 84 -7.24 -3.72 -16.85
C ASP A 84 -8.03 -2.72 -16.02
N THR A 85 -8.48 -3.15 -14.83
CA THR A 85 -9.14 -2.25 -13.86
C THR A 85 -8.23 -1.09 -13.48
N GLY A 86 -6.94 -1.36 -13.24
CA GLY A 86 -5.97 -0.33 -12.92
C GLY A 86 -5.76 0.67 -14.07
N GLN A 87 -5.80 0.23 -15.33
CA GLN A 87 -5.78 1.12 -16.49
C GLN A 87 -7.04 1.99 -16.54
N HIS A 88 -8.21 1.38 -16.38
CA HIS A 88 -9.49 2.08 -16.42
C HIS A 88 -9.59 3.14 -15.31
N VAL A 89 -9.23 2.80 -14.08
CA VAL A 89 -9.20 3.74 -12.95
C VAL A 89 -8.29 4.93 -13.24
N ARG A 90 -7.10 4.70 -13.83
CA ARG A 90 -6.20 5.80 -14.22
C ARG A 90 -6.83 6.73 -15.25
N GLN A 91 -7.56 6.19 -16.22
CA GLN A 91 -8.25 6.99 -17.23
C GLN A 91 -9.36 7.85 -16.61
N VAL A 92 -10.18 7.25 -15.73
CA VAL A 92 -11.25 7.97 -15.02
C VAL A 92 -10.69 9.12 -14.17
N ILE A 93 -9.62 8.86 -13.41
CA ILE A 93 -8.96 9.89 -12.59
C ILE A 93 -8.37 10.99 -13.47
N ALA A 94 -7.70 10.64 -14.56
CA ALA A 94 -7.12 11.62 -15.49
C ALA A 94 -8.20 12.52 -16.11
N GLU A 95 -9.35 11.95 -16.47
CA GLU A 95 -10.49 12.72 -16.97
C GLU A 95 -11.06 13.66 -15.91
N ALA A 96 -11.27 13.17 -14.68
CA ALA A 96 -11.73 13.99 -13.58
C ALA A 96 -10.76 15.17 -13.32
N HIS A 97 -9.45 14.95 -13.35
CA HIS A 97 -8.47 16.02 -13.21
C HIS A 97 -8.55 17.06 -14.33
N ARG A 98 -8.78 16.65 -15.59
CA ARG A 98 -8.98 17.60 -16.70
C ARG A 98 -10.20 18.49 -16.46
N GLN A 99 -11.32 17.89 -16.07
CA GLN A 99 -12.56 18.62 -15.79
C GLN A 99 -12.40 19.58 -14.60
N ILE A 100 -11.73 19.13 -13.53
CA ILE A 100 -11.42 19.98 -12.38
C ILE A 100 -10.52 21.14 -12.81
N ALA A 101 -9.45 20.88 -13.56
CA ALA A 101 -8.49 21.89 -13.98
C ALA A 101 -9.12 23.02 -14.82
N ALA A 102 -10.19 22.74 -15.58
CA ALA A 102 -10.92 23.75 -16.34
C ALA A 102 -11.59 24.81 -15.44
N ASN A 103 -11.88 24.47 -14.18
CA ASN A 103 -12.57 25.32 -13.21
C ASN A 103 -11.60 26.03 -12.24
N LEU A 104 -10.29 25.92 -12.47
CA LEU A 104 -9.26 26.41 -11.56
C LEU A 104 -8.48 27.59 -12.14
N THR A 105 -8.03 28.48 -11.25
CA THR A 105 -7.02 29.50 -11.57
C THR A 105 -5.67 28.86 -11.91
N ASP A 106 -4.79 29.58 -12.59
CA ASP A 106 -3.45 29.09 -12.96
C ASP A 106 -2.65 28.56 -11.76
N LYS A 107 -2.68 29.31 -10.65
CA LYS A 107 -1.99 28.93 -9.41
C LYS A 107 -2.55 27.62 -8.83
N GLN A 108 -3.87 27.42 -8.89
CA GLN A 108 -4.51 26.19 -8.42
C GLN A 108 -4.22 25.01 -9.36
N ARG A 109 -4.22 25.23 -10.68
CA ARG A 109 -3.83 24.21 -11.68
C ARG A 109 -2.41 23.71 -11.46
N GLN A 110 -1.46 24.62 -11.22
CA GLN A 110 -0.08 24.25 -10.95
C GLN A 110 0.05 23.42 -9.66
N LYS A 111 -0.74 23.76 -8.62
CA LYS A 111 -0.77 22.98 -7.37
C LYS A 111 -1.38 21.59 -7.57
N LEU A 112 -2.43 21.47 -8.39
CA LEU A 112 -3.04 20.18 -8.75
C LEU A 112 -2.01 19.28 -9.45
N GLN A 113 -1.32 19.79 -10.47
CA GLN A 113 -0.26 19.05 -11.18
C GLN A 113 0.86 18.56 -10.25
N GLN A 114 1.32 19.41 -9.33
CA GLN A 114 2.34 19.00 -8.35
C GLN A 114 1.84 17.90 -7.40
N SER A 115 0.57 17.93 -7.02
CA SER A 115 -0.04 16.88 -6.19
C SER A 115 -0.07 15.54 -6.93
N GLU A 116 -0.46 15.57 -8.21
CA GLU A 116 -0.48 14.39 -9.09
C GLU A 116 0.90 13.78 -9.27
N GLU A 117 1.92 14.62 -9.51
CA GLU A 117 3.30 14.15 -9.63
C GLU A 117 3.80 13.47 -8.35
N ARG A 118 3.50 14.04 -7.17
CA ARG A 118 3.86 13.41 -5.89
C ARG A 118 3.19 12.06 -5.74
N HIS A 119 1.89 11.96 -6.06
CA HIS A 119 1.16 10.70 -6.04
C HIS A 119 1.79 9.67 -6.99
N ARG A 120 2.11 10.07 -8.22
CA ARG A 120 2.73 9.20 -9.22
C ARG A 120 4.11 8.72 -8.79
N ARG A 121 4.91 9.58 -8.17
CA ARG A 121 6.23 9.22 -7.61
C ARG A 121 6.08 8.23 -6.44
N GLY A 122 5.14 8.46 -5.53
CA GLY A 122 4.86 7.55 -4.42
C GLY A 122 4.45 6.14 -4.90
N LEU A 123 3.56 6.06 -5.89
CA LEU A 123 3.15 4.78 -6.49
C LEU A 123 4.32 4.06 -7.21
N ARG A 124 5.17 4.81 -7.92
CA ARG A 124 6.38 4.26 -8.56
C ARG A 124 7.38 3.69 -7.56
N GLN A 125 7.51 4.32 -6.39
CA GLN A 125 8.42 3.85 -5.33
C GLN A 125 7.84 2.66 -4.55
N ALA A 126 6.52 2.59 -4.40
CA ALA A 126 5.84 1.50 -3.70
C ALA A 126 5.71 0.21 -4.53
N THR A 127 5.82 0.29 -5.86
CA THR A 127 5.76 -0.87 -6.75
C THR A 127 7.19 -1.27 -7.13
N PRO A 128 7.72 -2.43 -6.66
CA PRO A 128 8.99 -2.94 -7.17
C PRO A 128 8.87 -3.11 -8.69
N GLN A 129 9.81 -2.58 -9.45
CA GLN A 129 9.83 -2.86 -10.89
C GLN A 129 10.06 -4.37 -11.08
N PRO A 130 9.27 -5.06 -11.92
CA PRO A 130 9.61 -6.41 -12.31
C PRO A 130 11.00 -6.38 -12.96
N PRO A 131 11.88 -7.36 -12.67
CA PRO A 131 13.19 -7.43 -13.29
C PRO A 131 13.06 -7.41 -14.82
N PRO A 132 14.01 -6.79 -15.56
CA PRO A 132 13.99 -6.84 -17.01
C PRO A 132 13.96 -8.29 -17.47
N ALA A 133 13.07 -8.60 -18.41
CA ALA A 133 13.00 -9.94 -19.00
C ALA A 133 14.36 -10.29 -19.65
N PRO A 134 14.83 -11.54 -19.50
CA PRO A 134 16.08 -12.00 -20.12
C PRO A 134 16.00 -12.01 -21.65
#